data_AF-A0A0U1YSJ9-F1
#
_entry.id   AF-A0A0U1YSJ9-F1
#
_cell.length_a   1.000
_cell.length_b   1.000
_cell.length_c   1.000
_cell.angle_alpha   90.00
_cell.angle_beta   90.00
_cell.angle_gamma   90.00
#
_symmetry.space_group_name_H-M   'P 1'
#
loop_
_entity.id
_entity.type
_entity.pdbx_description
1 polymer ?
#
loop_
_entity_poly.entity_id
_entity_poly.type
_entity_poly.pdbx_seq_one_letter_code
_entity_poly.pdbx_strand_id
1 'polypeptide(L)' 'ENIKMLQFHVATLVDNDMPGMPRAMQKSGKPLIAIKARLKGKEGGIRGNLMGKRVDFS' A
#
# COMPACT_ATOMS: atom_id res chain seq x y z
N GLU A 1 -2.65 -21.43 14.93
CA GLU A 1 -1.74 -20.25 14.95
C GLU A 1 -1.45 -19.71 13.55
N ASN A 2 -0.97 -20.57 12.63
CA ASN A 2 -0.63 -20.18 11.25
C ASN A 2 -1.74 -19.47 10.46
N ILE A 3 -3.01 -19.84 10.66
CA ILE A 3 -4.15 -19.19 9.99
C ILE A 3 -4.26 -17.71 10.37
N LYS A 4 -4.02 -17.36 11.65
CA LYS A 4 -4.07 -15.95 12.10
C LYS A 4 -2.93 -15.14 11.48
N MET A 5 -1.73 -15.73 11.39
CA MET A 5 -0.60 -15.10 10.71
C MET A 5 -0.88 -14.92 9.21
N LEU A 6 -1.39 -15.93 8.53
CA LEU A 6 -1.75 -15.83 7.12
C LEU A 6 -2.78 -14.71 6.90
N GLN A 7 -3.84 -14.66 7.71
CA GLN A 7 -4.85 -13.62 7.64
C GLN A 7 -4.25 -12.22 7.81
N PHE A 8 -3.31 -12.06 8.75
CA PHE A 8 -2.62 -10.80 8.99
C PHE A 8 -1.81 -10.33 7.77
N HIS A 9 -1.04 -11.23 7.16
CA HIS A 9 -0.20 -10.88 6.01
C HIS A 9 -1.05 -10.60 4.76
N VAL A 10 -2.12 -11.36 4.55
CA VAL A 10 -3.06 -11.11 3.43
C VAL A 10 -3.78 -9.77 3.61
N ALA A 11 -4.24 -9.46 4.83
CA ALA A 11 -4.92 -8.18 5.11
C ALA A 11 -3.98 -6.98 4.89
N THR A 12 -2.78 -7.01 5.49
CA THR A 12 -1.82 -5.89 5.42
C THR A 12 -1.17 -5.73 4.04
N LEU A 13 -1.14 -6.77 3.20
CA LEU A 13 -0.74 -6.66 1.79
C LEU A 13 -1.69 -5.74 1.01
N VAL A 14 -2.99 -5.86 1.25
CA VAL A 14 -4.03 -5.08 0.57
C VAL A 14 -4.18 -3.71 1.21
N ASP A 15 -4.33 -3.65 2.53
CA ASP A 15 -4.53 -2.44 3.31
C ASP A 15 -3.76 -2.49 4.64
N ASN A 16 -2.62 -1.83 4.69
CA ASN A 16 -1.77 -1.77 5.88
C ASN A 16 -2.17 -0.62 6.85
N ASP A 17 -3.17 0.19 6.50
CA ASP A 17 -3.69 1.28 7.34
C ASP A 17 -5.07 0.96 7.92
N MET A 18 -5.38 -0.33 8.01
CA MET A 18 -6.67 -0.80 8.52
C MET A 18 -6.85 -0.46 10.01
N PRO A 19 -7.97 0.15 10.41
CA PRO A 19 -8.23 0.49 11.81
C PRO A 19 -8.39 -0.78 12.65
N GLY A 20 -7.84 -0.76 13.87
CA GLY A 20 -7.92 -1.89 14.81
C GLY A 20 -6.92 -3.02 14.54
N MET A 21 -6.02 -2.87 13.56
CA MET A 21 -4.99 -3.86 13.23
C MET A 21 -3.59 -3.25 13.32
N PRO A 22 -2.58 -3.96 13.85
CA PRO A 22 -1.22 -3.44 13.86
C PRO A 22 -0.69 -3.36 12.42
N ARG A 23 0.13 -2.33 12.15
CA ARG A 23 0.76 -2.16 10.83
C ARG A 23 1.88 -3.18 10.64
N ALA A 24 1.92 -3.82 9.48
CA ALA A 24 3.08 -4.59 9.04
C ALA A 24 4.26 -3.65 8.76
N MET A 25 5.43 -4.00 9.30
CA MET A 25 6.66 -3.23 9.17
C MET A 25 7.69 -4.00 8.36
N GLN A 26 8.50 -3.28 7.60
CA GLN A 26 9.72 -3.82 7.00
C GLN A 26 10.80 -4.02 8.06
N LYS A 27 11.86 -4.76 7.72
CA LYS A 27 13.03 -4.96 8.59
C LYS A 27 13.69 -3.64 9.05
N SER A 28 13.56 -2.59 8.25
CA SER A 28 14.07 -1.23 8.54
C SER A 28 13.16 -0.41 9.47
N GLY A 29 12.04 -0.96 9.94
CA GLY A 29 11.05 -0.26 10.77
C GLY A 29 10.09 0.63 9.99
N LYS A 30 10.23 0.75 8.66
CA LYS A 30 9.28 1.49 7.83
C LYS A 30 7.99 0.68 7.63
N PRO A 31 6.80 1.30 7.65
CA PRO A 31 5.56 0.62 7.30
C PRO A 31 5.62 0.03 5.90
N LEU A 32 5.06 -1.18 5.75
CA LEU A 32 4.92 -1.80 4.44
C LEU A 32 3.94 -1.00 3.57
N ILE A 33 4.37 -0.67 2.35
CA ILE A 33 3.50 0.01 1.38
C ILE A 33 2.53 -1.05 0.83
N ALA A 34 1.24 -0.89 1.12
CA ALA A 34 0.17 -1.79 0.65
C ALA A 34 -0.30 -1.47 -0.78
N ILE A 35 -1.07 -2.36 -1.39
CA ILE A 35 -1.63 -2.15 -2.74
C ILE A 35 -2.53 -0.91 -2.76
N LYS A 36 -3.43 -0.78 -1.78
CA LYS A 36 -4.33 0.39 -1.67
C LYS A 36 -3.57 1.71 -1.59
N ALA A 37 -2.47 1.75 -0.82
CA ALA A 37 -1.63 2.94 -0.66
C ALA A 37 -0.95 3.35 -1.99
N ARG A 38 -0.59 2.40 -2.86
CA ARG A 38 -0.02 2.70 -4.18
C ARG A 38 -1.04 3.30 -5.14
N LEU A 39 -2.33 2.98 -5.00
CA LEU A 39 -3.37 3.40 -5.94
C LEU A 39 -4.07 4.70 -5.53
N LYS A 40 -4.22 4.93 -4.22
CA LYS A 40 -4.95 6.08 -3.66
C LYS A 40 -4.06 7.33 -3.57
N GLY A 41 -4.68 8.51 -3.59
CA GLY A 41 -4.04 9.79 -3.29
C GLY A 41 -3.52 10.52 -4.52
N LYS A 42 -2.93 11.70 -4.30
CA LYS A 42 -2.42 12.57 -5.38
C LYS A 42 -1.22 11.95 -6.10
N GLU A 43 -0.32 11.35 -5.33
CA GLU A 43 0.88 10.66 -5.85
C GLU A 43 0.64 9.18 -6.16
N GLY A 44 -0.59 8.68 -5.96
CA GLY A 44 -0.96 7.30 -6.26
C GLY A 44 -1.10 7.05 -7.75
N GLY A 45 -1.13 5.77 -8.14
CA GLY A 45 -1.12 5.34 -9.54
C GLY A 45 -2.25 5.94 -10.39
N ILE A 46 -3.47 6.05 -9.85
CA ILE A 46 -4.61 6.54 -10.63
C ILE A 46 -4.43 8.02 -10.98
N ARG A 47 -4.15 8.88 -10.00
CA ARG A 47 -4.04 10.31 -10.24
C ARG A 47 -2.64 10.73 -10.70
N GLY A 48 -1.61 10.27 -10.01
CA GLY A 48 -0.22 10.63 -10.27
C GLY A 48 0.30 10.04 -11.59
N ASN A 49 0.06 8.75 -11.83
CA ASN A 49 0.73 8.06 -12.94
C ASN A 49 -0.15 7.91 -14.19
N LEU A 50 -1.47 7.70 -14.02
CA LEU A 50 -2.37 7.48 -15.17
C LEU A 50 -2.97 8.80 -15.68
N MET A 51 -3.59 9.61 -14.80
CA MET A 51 -4.19 10.88 -15.21
C MET A 51 -3.17 11.99 -15.43
N GLY A 52 -2.12 12.05 -14.61
CA GLY A 52 -1.03 13.04 -14.67
C GLY A 52 0.24 12.52 -15.33
N LYS A 53 0.13 11.56 -16.25
CA LYS A 53 1.30 10.92 -16.86
C LYS A 53 2.20 11.96 -17.53
N ARG A 54 3.52 11.80 -17.37
CA ARG A 54 4.49 12.61 -18.10
C ARG A 54 4.44 12.23 -19.58
N VAL A 55 4.52 13.24 -20.43
CA VAL A 55 4.65 13.11 -21.88
C VAL A 55 5.92 13.82 -22.31
N ASP A 56 6.58 13.28 -23.31
CA ASP A 56 7.76 13.91 -23.89
C ASP A 56 7.33 14.99 -24.89
N PHE A 57 8.20 15.99 -25.12
CA PHE A 57 8.02 17.07 -26.11
C PHE A 57 6.80 17.98 -25.89
N SER A 58 6.45 18.26 -24.63
CA SER A 58 5.52 19.32 -24.22
C SER A 58 6.16 20.70 -24.20
#